data_AF-A0A2R7NMM6-F1
#
_entry.id   AF-A0A2R7NMM6-F1
#
_cell.length_a   1.000
_cell.length_b   1.000
_cell.length_c   1.000
_cell.angle_alpha   90.00
_cell.angle_beta   90.00
_cell.angle_gamma   90.00
#
_symmetry.space_group_name_H-M   'P 1'
#
loop_
_entity.id
_entity.type
_entity.pdbx_description
1 polymer ?
#
loop_
_entity_poly.entity_id
_entity_poly.type
_entity_poly.pdbx_seq_one_letter_code
_entity_poly.pdbx_strand_id
1 'polypeptide(L)'
;MIAGSRPAAMLGRALLGTAGLVPPALRWRKLAGPWFDNHISTIEVRDRQVSIRVERAVGAEGGRADLAPLAVFKVPHPSDGFMSS
;
A
#
# COMPACT_ATOMS: atom_id res chain seq x y z
N MET A 1 -9.86 1.35 -17.33
CA MET A 1 -10.33 1.00 -15.97
C MET A 1 -11.76 0.47 -16.07
N ILE A 2 -11.98 -0.86 -16.11
CA ILE A 2 -13.32 -1.46 -16.40
C ILE A 2 -14.12 -1.78 -15.12
N ALA A 3 -13.45 -1.90 -13.98
CA ALA A 3 -14.02 -2.35 -12.70
C ALA A 3 -15.10 -1.46 -12.07
N GLY A 4 -15.53 -0.37 -12.74
CA GLY A 4 -16.61 0.52 -12.28
C GLY A 4 -17.62 0.92 -13.35
N SER A 5 -17.58 0.32 -14.55
CA SER A 5 -18.47 0.69 -15.65
C SER A 5 -19.85 0.01 -15.52
N ARG A 6 -20.88 0.63 -16.13
CA ARG A 6 -22.25 0.05 -16.20
C ARG A 6 -22.26 -1.37 -16.79
N PRO A 7 -21.55 -1.66 -17.90
CA PRO A 7 -21.48 -3.03 -18.43
C PRO A 7 -20.86 -4.04 -17.46
N ALA A 8 -19.76 -3.67 -16.78
CA ALA A 8 -19.13 -4.56 -15.80
C ALA A 8 -20.06 -4.86 -14.62
N ALA A 9 -20.83 -3.86 -14.17
CA ALA A 9 -21.83 -4.04 -13.12
C ALA A 9 -22.99 -4.95 -13.55
N MET A 10 -23.42 -4.90 -14.81
CA MET A 10 -24.45 -5.80 -15.33
C MET A 10 -23.96 -7.25 -15.39
N LEU A 11 -22.74 -7.46 -15.88
CA LEU A 11 -22.13 -8.79 -15.92
C LEU A 11 -21.99 -9.39 -14.51
N GLY A 12 -21.52 -8.61 -13.54
CA GLY A 12 -21.42 -9.05 -12.14
C GLY A 12 -22.78 -9.44 -11.54
N ARG A 13 -23.86 -8.71 -11.84
CA ARG A 13 -25.21 -9.05 -11.38
C ARG A 13 -25.75 -10.33 -12.02
N ALA A 14 -25.48 -10.54 -13.30
CA ALA A 14 -25.86 -11.78 -13.98
C ALA A 14 -25.17 -13.00 -13.33
N LEU A 15 -23.88 -12.89 -13.02
CA LEU A 15 -23.13 -13.94 -12.33
C LEU A 15 -23.64 -14.24 -10.92
N LEU A 16 -24.04 -13.21 -10.16
CA LEU A 16 -24.69 -13.41 -8.85
C LEU A 16 -25.99 -14.21 -8.96
N GLY A 17 -26.80 -13.90 -9.98
CA GLY A 17 -28.05 -14.62 -10.27
C GLY A 17 -27.82 -16.09 -10.60
N THR A 18 -26.78 -16.42 -11.37
CA THR A 18 -26.43 -17.82 -11.70
C THR A 18 -25.85 -18.59 -10.51
N ALA A 19 -25.22 -17.88 -9.57
CA ALA A 19 -24.61 -18.47 -8.38
C ALA A 19 -25.60 -18.63 -7.20
N GLY A 20 -26.86 -18.21 -7.35
CA GLY A 20 -27.86 -18.23 -6.27
C GLY A 20 -27.51 -17.29 -5.11
N LEU A 21 -26.58 -16.35 -5.33
CA LEU A 21 -26.12 -15.43 -4.30
C LEU A 21 -27.03 -14.20 -4.27
N VAL A 22 -27.49 -13.85 -3.07
CA VAL A 22 -28.23 -12.61 -2.85
C VAL A 22 -27.30 -11.42 -3.11
N PRO A 23 -27.73 -10.39 -3.86
CA PRO A 23 -26.93 -9.20 -4.05
C PRO A 23 -26.53 -8.59 -2.70
N PRO A 24 -25.26 -8.18 -2.50
CA PRO A 24 -24.85 -7.57 -1.25
C PRO A 24 -25.68 -6.32 -0.98
N ALA A 25 -26.31 -6.24 0.20
CA ALA A 25 -27.09 -5.08 0.62
C ALA A 25 -26.21 -3.82 0.76
N LEU A 26 -24.90 -4.01 0.90
CA LEU A 26 -23.92 -2.94 1.07
C LEU A 26 -23.40 -2.44 -0.29
N ARG A 27 -23.69 -1.19 -0.60
CA ARG A 27 -23.20 -0.51 -1.80
C ARG A 27 -22.00 0.38 -1.47
N TRP A 28 -20.82 -0.04 -1.91
CA TRP A 28 -19.62 0.79 -1.83
C TRP A 28 -19.54 1.73 -3.02
N ARG A 29 -19.45 3.04 -2.76
CA ARG A 29 -19.13 4.05 -3.77
C ARG A 29 -17.73 4.56 -3.48
N LYS A 30 -16.79 4.39 -4.43
CA LYS A 30 -15.46 5.00 -4.35
C LYS A 30 -15.64 6.52 -4.46
N LEU A 31 -15.46 7.23 -3.35
CA LEU A 31 -15.65 8.68 -3.27
C LEU A 31 -14.41 9.47 -3.70
N ALA A 32 -13.22 8.88 -3.56
CA ALA A 32 -11.96 9.44 -3.99
C ALA A 32 -10.97 8.33 -4.36
N GLY A 33 -9.82 8.72 -4.92
CA GLY A 33 -8.67 7.83 -5.11
C GLY A 33 -8.21 7.19 -3.80
N PRO A 34 -7.28 6.22 -3.85
CA PRO A 34 -6.72 5.67 -2.61
C PRO A 34 -6.21 6.82 -1.73
N TRP A 35 -6.75 6.94 -0.52
CA TRP A 35 -6.25 7.90 0.48
C TRP A 35 -4.96 7.44 1.13
N PHE A 36 -4.54 6.21 0.83
CA PHE A 36 -3.30 5.62 1.29
C PHE A 36 -2.26 5.72 0.18
N ASP A 37 -1.13 6.31 0.52
CA ASP A 37 0.10 6.08 -0.22
C ASP A 37 0.62 4.69 0.17
N ASN A 38 0.98 3.86 -0.81
CA ASN A 38 1.61 2.58 -0.50
C ASN A 38 3.05 2.85 -0.05
N HIS A 39 3.38 2.57 1.20
CA HIS A 39 4.74 2.71 1.75
C HIS A 39 5.35 1.34 2.01
N ILE A 40 6.62 1.19 1.68
CA ILE A 40 7.42 0.01 2.02
C ILE A 40 8.50 0.46 3.00
N SER A 41 8.68 -0.29 4.09
CA SER A 41 9.81 -0.09 5.00
C SER A 41 10.78 -1.26 4.86
N THR A 42 12.05 -0.95 4.62
CA THR A 42 13.15 -1.92 4.60
C THR A 42 14.00 -1.72 5.86
N ILE A 43 14.20 -2.78 6.62
CA ILE A 43 15.13 -2.80 7.75
C ILE A 43 16.36 -3.58 7.29
N GLU A 44 17.51 -2.91 7.26
CA GLU A 44 18.80 -3.54 6.99
C GLU A 44 19.59 -3.62 8.28
N VAL A 45 19.96 -4.84 8.66
CA VAL A 45 20.86 -5.12 9.79
C VAL A 45 22.19 -5.59 9.21
N ARG A 46 23.25 -4.81 9.41
CA ARG A 46 24.60 -5.16 9.02
C ARG A 46 25.51 -5.03 10.23
N ASP A 47 26.15 -6.13 10.62
CA ASP A 47 26.97 -6.24 11.82
C ASP A 47 26.24 -5.75 13.08
N ARG A 48 26.65 -4.61 13.63
CA ARG A 48 26.04 -3.96 14.81
C ARG A 48 25.27 -2.69 14.46
N GLN A 49 24.99 -2.48 13.18
CA GLN A 49 24.27 -1.33 12.67
C GLN A 49 22.90 -1.76 12.16
N VAL A 50 21.89 -0.98 12.51
CA VAL A 50 20.53 -1.14 11.99
C VAL A 50 20.16 0.15 11.27
N SER A 51 19.66 0.02 10.04
CA SER A 51 19.09 1.13 9.30
C SER A 51 17.68 0.80 8.86
N ILE A 52 16.82 1.81 8.89
CA ILE A 52 15.43 1.72 8.46
C ILE A 52 15.23 2.71 7.34
N ARG A 53 14.81 2.22 6.18
CA ARG A 53 14.49 3.04 5.02
C ARG A 53 13.00 2.94 4.76
N VAL A 54 12.33 4.08 4.72
CA VAL A 54 10.91 4.19 4.35
C VAL A 54 10.83 4.77 2.96
N GLU A 55 10.09 4.10 2.09
CA GLU A 55 9.91 4.49 0.71
C GLU A 55 8.43 4.55 0.38
N ARG A 56 8.07 5.47 -0.51
CA ARG A 56 6.73 5.60 -1.05
C ARG A 56 6.71 5.02 -2.46
N ALA A 57 5.70 4.21 -2.76
CA ALA A 57 5.41 3.79 -4.12
C ALA A 57 5.03 5.00 -4.96
N VAL A 58 5.77 5.22 -6.04
CA VAL A 58 5.45 6.21 -7.06
C VAL A 58 5.07 5.48 -8.34
N GLY A 59 4.01 5.95 -8.99
CA GLY A 59 3.66 5.45 -10.32
C GLY A 59 4.64 6.01 -11.34
N ALA A 60 5.50 5.19 -11.91
CA ALA A 60 6.32 5.62 -13.04
C ALA A 60 5.47 5.70 -14.31
N GLU A 61 5.80 6.65 -15.18
CA GLU A 61 5.20 6.76 -16.51
C GLU A 61 5.36 5.40 -17.24
N GLY A 62 4.26 4.84 -17.74
CA GLY A 62 4.26 3.51 -18.38
C GLY A 62 3.94 2.31 -17.45
N GLY A 63 3.55 2.53 -16.19
CA GLY A 63 2.98 1.48 -15.35
C GLY A 63 3.98 0.58 -14.62
N ARG A 64 5.27 0.94 -14.62
CA ARG A 64 6.28 0.29 -13.79
C ARG A 64 6.18 0.82 -12.36
N ALA A 65 6.17 -0.09 -11.39
CA ALA A 65 6.23 0.29 -9.98
C ALA A 65 7.65 0.79 -9.65
N ASP A 66 7.73 1.92 -8.97
CA ASP A 66 8.98 2.50 -8.50
C ASP A 66 8.84 3.00 -7.05
N LEU A 67 9.96 3.22 -6.37
CA LEU A 67 10.03 3.61 -4.96
C LEU A 67 10.81 4.92 -4.82
N ALA A 68 10.16 5.93 -4.25
CA ALA A 68 10.82 7.17 -3.88
C ALA A 68 11.19 7.15 -2.38
N PRO A 69 12.43 7.51 -2.01
CA PRO A 69 12.83 7.57 -0.61
C PRO A 69 12.02 8.64 0.13
N LEU A 70 11.51 8.27 1.30
CA LEU A 70 10.72 9.14 2.17
C LEU A 70 11.50 9.48 3.46
N ALA A 71 12.18 8.50 4.05
CA ALA A 71 13.07 8.72 5.20
C ALA A 71 14.10 7.59 5.33
N VAL A 72 15.27 7.93 5.90
CA VAL A 72 16.29 6.96 6.31
C VAL A 72 16.67 7.24 7.76
N PHE A 73 16.54 6.22 8.61
CA PHE A 73 16.92 6.27 10.01
C PHE A 73 18.09 5.33 10.23
N LYS A 74 19.15 5.82 10.89
CA LYS A 74 20.15 4.94 11.51
C LYS A 74 19.71 4.75 12.96
N VAL A 75 19.57 3.51 13.39
CA VAL A 75 19.27 3.20 14.79
C VAL A 75 20.59 3.26 15.54
N PRO A 76 20.77 4.18 16.50
CA PRO A 76 21.96 4.21 17.32
C PRO A 76 22.10 2.90 18.11
N HIS A 77 23.33 2.41 18.28
CA HIS A 77 23.54 1.23 19.11
C HIS A 77 23.26 1.60 20.57
N PRO A 78 22.71 0.69 21.40
CA PRO A 78 22.42 0.99 22.81
C PRO A 78 23.62 1.49 23.63
N SER A 79 24.85 1.20 23.20
CA SER A 79 26.08 1.74 23.81
C SER A 79 26.41 3.19 23.44
N ASP A 80 25.76 3.74 22.41
CA ASP A 80 26.07 5.07 21.87
C ASP A 80 25.33 6.18 22.63
N GLY A 81 24.47 5.84 23.60
CA GLY A 81 23.61 6.80 24.29
C GLY A 81 22.97 6.27 25.57
N PHE A 82 23.80 5.92 26.57
CA PHE A 82 23.40 5.83 27.97
C PHE A 82 24.58 6.24 28.89
N MET A 83 25.20 7.40 28.62
CA MET A 83 26.11 8.04 29.59
C MET A 83 25.98 9.57 29.53
N SER A 84 25.82 10.15 30.73
CA SER A 84 25.70 11.57 31.11
C SER A 84 24.32 12.21 30.85
N SER A 85 23.62 12.77 31.84
CA SER A 85 24.00 13.27 33.18
C SER A 85 22.95 12.96 34.24
#